data_AF-A0A8D5CPH0-F1
#
_entry.id   AF-A0A8D5CPH0-F1
#
_cell.length_a   1.000
_cell.length_b   1.000
_cell.length_c   1.000
_cell.angle_alpha   90.00
_cell.angle_beta   90.00
_cell.angle_gamma   90.00
#
_symmetry.space_group_name_H-M   'P 1'
#
loop_
_entity.id
_entity.type
_entity.pdbx_description
1 polymer ?
#
loop_
_entity_poly.entity_id
_entity_poly.type
_entity_poly.pdbx_seq_one_letter_code
_entity_poly.pdbx_strand_id
1 'polypeptide(L)'
;MDEQWGYVGAKSRQRWLFYAYDRLRKTVVAHVFGERTMATLGRLMSLLSPFDVVIWMTDGWPLYESRLKGKLHVISKRYTQRIERHNLNLRQHLARLGRKSLSFSKSVELHDKIIGHYLNIKHYQ
;
A
#
# COMPACT_ATOMS: atom_id res chain seq x y z
N MET A 1 1.26 5.55 6.02
CA MET A 1 1.53 4.42 5.11
C MET A 1 0.75 3.23 5.62
N ASP A 2 0.39 2.35 4.71
CA ASP A 2 -0.30 1.11 5.02
C ASP A 2 -0.09 0.12 3.88
N GLU A 3 -0.47 -1.12 4.11
CA GLU A 3 -0.39 -2.20 3.15
C GLU A 3 -1.73 -2.92 2.99
N GLN A 4 -1.95 -3.45 1.79
CA GLN A 4 -3.04 -4.39 1.54
C GLN A 4 -2.57 -5.46 0.55
N TRP A 5 -3.29 -6.56 0.42
CA TRP A 5 -2.89 -7.66 -0.44
C TRP A 5 -4.05 -8.28 -1.19
N GLY A 6 -3.71 -8.96 -2.28
CA GLY A 6 -4.57 -9.90 -2.99
C GLY A 6 -3.85 -11.23 -3.19
N TYR A 7 -4.45 -12.12 -3.98
CA TYR A 7 -3.88 -13.43 -4.31
C TYR A 7 -3.60 -13.54 -5.81
N VAL A 8 -2.47 -14.18 -6.15
CA VAL A 8 -2.10 -14.48 -7.53
C VAL A 8 -1.93 -15.99 -7.72
N GLY A 9 -2.85 -16.63 -8.44
CA GLY A 9 -2.88 -18.07 -8.69
C GLY A 9 -3.29 -18.90 -7.46
N ALA A 10 -2.53 -18.82 -6.37
CA ALA A 10 -2.69 -19.65 -5.17
C ALA A 10 -2.89 -18.83 -3.88
N LYS A 11 -3.39 -19.46 -2.80
CA LYS A 11 -3.56 -18.77 -1.48
C LYS A 11 -2.20 -18.45 -0.85
N SER A 12 -1.22 -19.33 -1.06
CA SER A 12 0.17 -19.16 -0.64
C SER A 12 0.89 -18.01 -1.37
N ARG A 13 0.35 -17.56 -2.51
CA ARG A 13 0.96 -16.52 -3.34
C ARG A 13 0.24 -15.19 -3.14
N GLN A 14 0.44 -14.61 -1.96
CA GLN A 14 -0.03 -13.26 -1.67
C GLN A 14 0.81 -12.23 -2.42
N ARG A 15 0.14 -11.23 -2.99
CA ARG A 15 0.80 -10.07 -3.61
C ARG A 15 0.39 -8.83 -2.84
N TRP A 16 1.35 -8.18 -2.21
CA TRP A 16 1.14 -7.02 -1.35
C TRP A 16 1.34 -5.73 -2.13
N LEU A 17 0.41 -4.80 -1.95
CA LEU A 17 0.48 -3.40 -2.32
C LEU A 17 0.88 -2.61 -1.07
N PHE A 18 2.05 -2.00 -1.12
CA PHE A 18 2.52 -1.03 -0.14
C PHE A 18 2.36 0.36 -0.71
N TYR A 19 1.83 1.31 0.05
CA TYR A 19 1.70 2.67 -0.46
C TYR A 19 1.66 3.74 0.63
N ALA A 20 2.02 4.95 0.22
CA ALA A 20 1.89 6.15 1.02
C ALA A 20 0.70 6.97 0.54
N TYR A 21 -0.09 7.46 1.50
CA TYR A 21 -1.27 8.26 1.26
C TYR A 21 -1.10 9.61 1.95
N ASP A 22 -1.13 10.69 1.16
CA ASP A 22 -1.17 12.05 1.68
C ASP A 22 -2.58 12.32 2.21
N ARG A 23 -2.66 12.54 3.52
CA ARG A 23 -3.93 12.79 4.21
C ARG A 23 -4.57 14.11 3.80
N LEU A 24 -3.76 15.15 3.57
CA LEU A 24 -4.23 16.50 3.27
C LEU A 24 -4.76 16.55 1.84
N ARG A 25 -3.94 16.06 0.89
CA ARG A 25 -4.29 16.01 -0.53
C ARG A 25 -5.23 14.86 -0.88
N LYS A 26 -5.46 13.93 0.05
CA LYS A 26 -6.30 12.73 -0.11
C LYS A 26 -5.88 11.87 -1.31
N THR A 27 -4.58 11.82 -1.59
CA THR A 27 -4.04 11.13 -2.76
C THR A 27 -2.95 10.14 -2.39
N VAL A 28 -2.78 9.11 -3.20
CA VAL A 28 -1.63 8.20 -3.11
C VAL A 28 -0.41 8.92 -3.68
N VAL A 29 0.70 8.91 -2.95
CA VAL A 29 1.95 9.60 -3.33
C VAL A 29 2.91 8.65 -4.03
N ALA A 30 3.04 7.43 -3.49
CA ALA A 30 3.89 6.39 -4.05
C ALA A 30 3.32 5.03 -3.69
N HIS A 31 3.54 4.04 -4.56
CA HIS A 31 3.17 2.66 -4.31
C HIS A 31 4.20 1.69 -4.86
N VAL A 32 4.29 0.50 -4.25
CA VAL A 32 5.11 -0.62 -4.73
C VAL A 32 4.38 -1.93 -4.52
N PHE A 33 4.64 -2.91 -5.39
CA PHE A 33 4.15 -4.27 -5.24
C PHE A 33 5.27 -5.22 -4.83
N GLY A 34 4.96 -6.18 -3.97
CA GLY A 34 5.96 -7.08 -3.42
C GLY A 34 5.41 -8.17 -2.52
N GLU A 35 6.33 -8.85 -1.85
CA GLU A 35 6.06 -9.61 -0.64
C GLU A 35 6.02 -8.67 0.57
N ARG A 36 5.46 -9.13 1.69
CA ARG A 36 5.39 -8.37 2.95
C ARG A 36 6.73 -8.39 3.69
N THR A 37 7.74 -7.76 3.10
CA THR A 37 9.14 -7.81 3.56
C THR A 37 9.77 -6.43 3.69
N MET A 38 10.88 -6.36 4.43
CA MET A 38 11.67 -5.13 4.59
C MET A 38 12.20 -4.60 3.25
N ALA A 39 12.55 -5.48 2.31
CA ALA A 39 13.01 -5.09 0.98
C ALA A 39 11.93 -4.35 0.19
N THR A 40 10.68 -4.82 0.24
CA THR A 40 9.55 -4.11 -0.39
C THR A 40 9.31 -2.75 0.26
N LEU A 41 9.33 -2.68 1.60
CA LEU A 41 9.24 -1.41 2.32
C LEU A 41 10.38 -0.45 1.94
N GLY A 42 11.61 -0.94 1.82
CA GLY A 42 12.78 -0.17 1.40
C GLY A 42 12.61 0.46 0.02
N ARG A 43 11.99 -0.24 -0.93
CA ARG A 43 11.65 0.31 -2.25
C ARG A 43 10.64 1.44 -2.14
N LEU A 44 9.59 1.29 -1.32
CA LEU A 44 8.64 2.38 -1.08
C LEU A 44 9.33 3.60 -0.47
N MET A 45 10.19 3.39 0.53
CA MET A 45 10.96 4.48 1.16
C MET A 45 11.86 5.20 0.16
N SER A 46 12.43 4.49 -0.82
CA SER A 46 13.27 5.08 -1.86
C SER A 46 12.46 6.00 -2.78
N LEU A 47 11.24 5.58 -3.16
CA LEU A 47 10.31 6.44 -3.91
C LEU A 47 9.85 7.66 -3.12
N LEU A 48 9.79 7.55 -1.80
CA LEU A 48 9.40 8.66 -0.92
C LEU A 48 10.55 9.60 -0.57
N SER A 49 11.79 9.24 -0.87
CA SER A 49 12.97 10.04 -0.54
C SER A 49 12.99 11.45 -1.14
N PRO A 50 12.41 11.74 -2.32
CA PRO A 50 12.34 13.09 -2.86
C PRO A 50 11.25 13.97 -2.23
N PHE A 51 10.40 13.42 -1.36
CA PHE A 51 9.30 14.14 -0.73
C PHE A 51 9.69 14.58 0.69
N ASP A 52 9.35 15.82 1.05
CA ASP A 52 9.54 16.36 2.40
C ASP A 52 8.47 15.82 3.38
N VAL A 53 8.54 14.52 3.67
CA VAL A 53 7.61 13.85 4.60
C VAL A 53 7.99 14.17 6.04
N VAL A 54 7.25 15.11 6.63
CA VAL A 54 7.45 15.56 8.01
C VAL A 54 6.97 14.52 9.03
N ILE A 55 5.79 13.92 8.84
CA ILE A 55 5.18 13.00 9.81
C ILE A 55 4.84 11.67 9.14
N TRP A 56 5.29 10.58 9.76
CA TRP A 56 4.99 9.21 9.35
C TRP A 56 3.92 8.64 10.26
N MET A 57 2.83 8.12 9.68
CA MET A 57 1.71 7.56 10.43
C MET A 57 1.43 6.13 9.95
N THR A 58 1.47 5.17 10.86
CA THR A 58 1.27 3.73 10.57
C THR A 58 0.48 3.04 11.69
N ASP A 59 0.07 1.80 11.44
CA ASP A 59 -0.72 0.96 12.35
C ASP A 59 0.11 0.25 13.45
N GLY A 60 1.44 0.23 13.31
CA GLY A 60 2.37 -0.34 14.29
C GLY A 60 2.99 -1.66 13.86
N TRP A 61 2.97 -2.01 12.56
CA TRP A 61 3.74 -3.16 12.10
C TRP A 61 5.26 -2.97 12.37
N PRO A 62 5.96 -3.91 13.03
CA PRO A 62 7.33 -3.69 13.53
C PRO A 62 8.38 -3.31 12.48
N LEU A 63 8.16 -3.65 11.20
CA LEU A 63 9.06 -3.22 10.13
C LEU A 63 9.01 -1.69 9.90
N TYR A 64 7.87 -1.05 10.17
CA TYR A 64 7.78 0.41 10.13
C TYR A 64 8.63 1.04 11.22
N GLU A 65 8.57 0.53 12.45
CA GLU A 65 9.33 1.07 13.58
C GLU A 65 10.84 1.05 13.32
N SER A 66 11.36 -0.11 12.90
CA SER A 66 12.77 -0.25 12.56
C SER A 66 13.20 0.66 11.41
N ARG A 67 12.35 0.80 10.37
CA ARG A 67 12.69 1.61 9.19
C ARG A 67 12.51 3.11 9.38
N LEU A 68 11.62 3.52 10.28
CA LEU A 68 11.29 4.93 10.58
C LEU A 68 12.01 5.44 11.83
N LYS A 69 12.92 4.65 12.40
CA LYS A 69 13.76 5.07 13.54
C LYS A 69 14.45 6.41 13.24
N GLY A 70 14.31 7.37 14.16
CA GLY A 70 14.84 8.73 14.01
C GLY A 70 13.97 9.68 13.16
N LYS A 71 12.84 9.22 12.62
CA LYS A 71 11.83 10.08 11.99
C LYS A 71 10.69 10.37 12.97
N LEU A 72 9.96 11.45 12.73
CA LEU A 72 8.73 11.73 13.48
C LEU A 72 7.65 10.71 13.08
N HIS A 73 7.57 9.62 13.84
CA HIS A 73 6.71 8.47 13.59
C HIS A 73 5.64 8.37 14.66
N VAL A 74 4.37 8.44 14.24
CA VAL A 74 3.20 8.30 15.09
C VAL A 74 2.52 6.97 14.79
N ILE A 75 2.54 6.07 15.77
CA ILE A 75 1.82 4.80 15.72
C ILE A 75 0.43 5.03 16.32
N SER A 76 -0.61 5.05 15.49
CA SER A 76 -1.97 5.21 15.98
C SER A 76 -3.03 4.87 14.94
N LYS A 77 -4.02 4.07 15.34
CA LYS A 77 -5.20 3.79 14.53
C LYS A 77 -6.09 5.02 14.30
N ARG A 78 -6.06 6.01 15.20
CA ARG A 78 -6.84 7.26 15.05
C ARG A 78 -6.44 8.01 13.77
N TYR A 79 -5.20 7.86 13.35
CA TYR A 79 -4.57 8.61 12.29
C TYR A 79 -4.47 7.82 10.96
N THR A 80 -4.81 6.53 10.95
CA THR A 80 -4.82 5.67 9.75
C THR A 80 -6.20 5.51 9.13
N GLN A 81 -7.27 6.01 9.76
CA GLN A 81 -8.66 5.85 9.28
C GLN A 81 -8.87 6.21 7.79
N ARG A 82 -8.20 7.25 7.29
CA ARG A 82 -8.34 7.66 5.89
C ARG A 82 -7.72 6.68 4.90
N ILE A 83 -6.53 6.17 5.22
CA ILE A 83 -5.87 5.16 4.37
C ILE A 83 -6.59 3.82 4.47
N GLU A 84 -7.14 3.48 5.64
CA GLU A 84 -8.02 2.31 5.82
C GLU A 84 -9.31 2.42 4.98
N ARG A 85 -9.93 3.60 4.95
CA ARG A 85 -11.09 3.86 4.07
C ARG A 85 -10.69 3.75 2.60
N HIS A 86 -9.51 4.24 2.23
CA HIS A 86 -9.01 4.08 0.86
C HIS A 86 -8.78 2.62 0.49
N ASN A 87 -8.21 1.82 1.41
CA ASN A 87 -8.08 0.37 1.28
C ASN A 87 -9.43 -0.33 1.05
N LEU A 88 -10.49 0.10 1.75
CA LEU A 88 -11.85 -0.38 1.52
C LEU A 88 -12.35 -0.02 0.10
N ASN A 89 -12.19 1.23 -0.33
CA ASN A 89 -12.58 1.66 -1.68
C ASN A 89 -11.83 0.87 -2.76
N LEU A 90 -10.52 0.62 -2.59
CA LEU A 90 -9.74 -0.21 -3.50
C LEU A 90 -10.32 -1.63 -3.61
N ARG A 91 -10.71 -2.26 -2.49
CA ARG A 91 -11.34 -3.59 -2.51
C ARG A 91 -12.71 -3.60 -3.18
N GLN A 92 -13.47 -2.52 -3.05
CA GLN A 92 -14.77 -2.37 -3.71
C GLN A 92 -14.63 -2.21 -5.22
N HIS A 93 -13.68 -1.41 -5.68
CA HIS A 93 -13.49 -1.15 -7.11
C HIS A 93 -12.69 -2.25 -7.82
N LEU A 94 -11.75 -2.89 -7.11
CA LEU A 94 -10.84 -3.88 -7.66
C LEU A 94 -11.09 -5.23 -6.99
N ALA A 95 -12.01 -6.01 -7.56
CA ALA A 95 -12.41 -7.32 -7.04
C ALA A 95 -11.21 -8.25 -6.74
N ARG A 96 -10.11 -8.12 -7.50
CA ARG A 96 -8.85 -8.87 -7.32
C ARG A 96 -8.10 -8.63 -6.00
N LEU A 97 -8.41 -7.57 -5.28
CA LEU A 97 -7.94 -7.29 -3.91
C LEU A 97 -8.86 -7.92 -2.84
N GLY A 98 -9.90 -8.62 -3.27
CA GLY A 98 -10.88 -9.30 -2.44
C GLY A 98 -10.55 -10.77 -2.17
N ARG A 99 -11.58 -11.61 -2.10
CA ARG A 99 -11.46 -13.02 -1.70
C ARG A 99 -10.98 -13.89 -2.87
N LYS A 100 -9.99 -14.75 -2.63
CA LYS A 100 -9.44 -15.67 -3.63
C LYS A 100 -10.52 -16.54 -4.31
N SER A 101 -11.51 -17.02 -3.57
CA SER A 101 -12.54 -17.93 -4.11
C SER A 101 -13.47 -17.27 -5.14
N LEU A 102 -13.50 -15.93 -5.22
CA LEU A 102 -14.41 -15.20 -6.09
C LEU A 102 -13.67 -14.51 -7.23
N SER A 103 -12.58 -13.80 -6.93
CA SER A 103 -11.86 -13.03 -7.93
C SER A 103 -10.39 -12.91 -7.52
N PHE A 104 -9.52 -13.55 -8.29
CA PHE A 104 -8.08 -13.54 -8.08
C PHE A 104 -7.35 -13.43 -9.42
N SER A 105 -6.16 -12.86 -9.38
CA SER A 105 -5.36 -12.71 -10.60
C SER A 105 -4.62 -14.01 -10.91
N LYS A 106 -4.46 -14.36 -12.19
CA LYS A 106 -3.65 -15.52 -12.61
C LYS A 106 -2.18 -15.15 -12.84
N SER A 107 -1.91 -13.89 -13.21
CA SER A 107 -0.57 -13.34 -13.46
C SER A 107 -0.26 -12.20 -12.50
N VAL A 108 0.98 -12.16 -12.01
CA VAL A 108 1.49 -11.06 -11.17
C VAL A 108 1.55 -9.78 -11.98
N GLU A 109 2.03 -9.86 -13.21
CA GLU A 109 2.17 -8.71 -14.10
C GLU A 109 0.82 -8.02 -14.33
N LEU A 110 -0.23 -8.79 -14.63
CA LEU A 110 -1.57 -8.25 -14.84
C LEU A 110 -2.19 -7.72 -13.54
N HIS A 111 -1.88 -8.34 -12.41
CA HIS A 111 -2.33 -7.87 -11.10
C HIS A 111 -1.78 -6.48 -10.81
N ASP A 112 -0.45 -6.34 -10.91
CA ASP A 112 0.27 -5.11 -10.64
C ASP A 112 -0.11 -4.02 -11.65
N LYS A 113 -0.19 -4.34 -12.95
CA LYS A 113 -0.59 -3.36 -14.00
C LYS A 113 -1.99 -2.81 -13.77
N ILE A 114 -2.97 -3.65 -13.44
CA ILE A 114 -4.36 -3.18 -13.29
C ILE A 114 -4.53 -2.31 -12.04
N ILE A 115 -3.91 -2.68 -10.92
CA ILE A 115 -3.95 -1.86 -9.71
C ILE A 115 -3.15 -0.57 -9.93
N GLY A 116 -1.96 -0.65 -10.50
CA GLY A 116 -1.12 0.51 -10.82
C GLY A 116 -1.81 1.48 -11.76
N HIS A 117 -2.50 0.98 -12.80
CA HIS A 117 -3.27 1.81 -13.73
C HIS A 117 -4.46 2.50 -13.03
N TYR A 118 -5.18 1.79 -12.16
CA TYR A 118 -6.24 2.40 -11.35
C TYR A 118 -5.69 3.54 -10.48
N LEU A 119 -4.58 3.31 -9.79
CA LEU A 119 -3.94 4.34 -8.97
C LEU A 119 -3.48 5.53 -9.82
N ASN A 120 -2.92 5.28 -11.00
CA ASN A 120 -2.51 6.33 -11.93
C ASN A 120 -3.67 7.25 -12.30
N ILE A 121 -4.80 6.70 -12.74
CA ILE A 121 -5.99 7.48 -13.11
C ILE A 121 -6.55 8.27 -11.93
N LYS A 122 -6.50 7.73 -10.71
CA LYS A 122 -7.18 8.32 -9.54
C LYS A 122 -6.31 9.23 -8.68
N HIS A 123 -4.98 9.15 -8.79
CA HIS A 123 -4.07 9.78 -7.83
C HIS A 123 -2.88 10.50 -8.43
N TYR A 124 -2.45 10.16 -9.65
CA TYR A 124 -1.24 10.72 -10.26
C TYR A 124 -1.54 11.67 -11.43
N GLN A 125 -2.80 12.11 -11.56
CA GLN A 125 -3.20 13.15 -12.52
C GLN A 125 -2.84 14.55 -12.04
#